data_AF-A0AAD3CH13-F1
#
_entry.id   AF-A0AAD3CH13-F1
#
_cell.length_a   1.000
_cell.length_b   1.000
_cell.length_c   1.000
_cell.angle_alpha   90.00
_cell.angle_beta   90.00
_cell.angle_gamma   90.00
#
_symmetry.space_group_name_H-M   'P 1'
#
loop_
_entity.id
_entity.type
_entity.pdbx_description
1 polymer ?
#
loop_
_entity_poly.entity_id
_entity_poly.type
_entity_poly.pdbx_seq_one_letter_code
_entity_poly.pdbx_strand_id
1 'polypeptide(L)'
;MADPKKKEQNIIKNLSDHHSTVMETLRRRPVPSSSIQSRGKNDGQRKISQRKTSNLVEHHYNFDSQRNLLPGLPKQDQDLARDIHDFFNLIILVPIIALNVLNWNWDKLFKKPISKFGIPFVDSWTGLYFNEFFLTCMAYFVIDLLWVVIIPRSVKSPMVIIKHHVATILYLQIPYFVPSTRFLFGVLMSVEINTWCLIARRVFNKQGFPPWTINLPFLSMVSIRIKLISICFYITWISIRCLLYPYVLLVFYKMATAKGGNYLNEKERMALAIGVCLHAVFCYLNACWTIDLIYQKIRQWKSKEKIISSGL
;
A
#
# COMPACT_ATOMS: atom_id res chain seq x y z
N MET A 1 5.75 -29.60 -49.62
CA MET A 1 5.42 -29.53 -48.18
C MET A 1 6.72 -29.33 -47.41
N ALA A 2 6.85 -28.26 -46.62
CA ALA A 2 8.06 -28.02 -45.84
C ALA A 2 8.10 -28.97 -44.62
N ASP A 3 9.26 -29.56 -44.36
CA ASP A 3 9.49 -30.49 -43.26
C ASP A 3 9.21 -29.81 -41.89
N PRO A 4 8.25 -30.30 -41.10
CA PRO A 4 7.92 -29.72 -39.80
C PRO A 4 9.12 -29.65 -38.85
N LYS A 5 10.09 -30.57 -38.94
CA LYS A 5 11.31 -30.53 -38.12
C LYS A 5 12.20 -29.33 -38.43
N LYS A 6 12.23 -28.90 -39.71
CA LYS A 6 13.00 -27.74 -40.14
C LYS A 6 12.38 -26.42 -39.64
N LYS A 7 11.06 -26.38 -39.48
CA LYS A 7 10.35 -25.23 -38.89
C LYS A 7 10.64 -25.08 -37.40
N GLU A 8 10.66 -26.19 -36.67
CA GLU A 8 10.96 -26.22 -35.23
C GLU A 8 12.41 -25.80 -34.94
N GLN A 9 13.38 -26.31 -35.72
CA GLN A 9 14.78 -25.91 -35.59
C GLN A 9 15.01 -24.41 -35.86
N ASN A 10 14.29 -23.82 -36.82
CA ASN A 10 14.38 -22.39 -37.09
C ASN A 10 13.80 -21.53 -35.96
N ILE A 11 12.74 -22.00 -35.28
CA ILE A 11 12.17 -21.30 -34.12
C ILE A 11 13.15 -21.31 -32.94
N ILE A 12 13.76 -22.46 -32.65
CA ILE A 12 14.75 -22.60 -31.58
C ILE A 12 15.97 -21.73 -31.84
N LYS A 13 16.47 -21.70 -33.10
CA LYS A 13 17.59 -20.86 -33.49
C LYS A 13 17.28 -19.37 -33.32
N ASN A 14 16.10 -18.90 -33.78
CA ASN A 14 15.69 -17.51 -33.63
C ASN A 14 15.53 -17.09 -32.15
N LEU A 15 15.05 -17.98 -31.28
CA LEU A 15 14.96 -17.73 -29.84
C LEU A 15 16.34 -17.62 -29.18
N SER A 16 17.27 -18.50 -29.57
CA SER A 16 18.66 -18.47 -29.09
C SER A 16 19.40 -17.19 -29.49
N ASP A 17 19.22 -16.76 -30.75
CA ASP A 17 19.86 -15.54 -31.28
C ASP A 17 19.27 -14.28 -30.61
N HIS A 18 17.96 -14.27 -30.35
CA HIS A 18 17.30 -13.16 -29.65
C HIS A 18 17.77 -13.06 -28.19
N HIS A 19 17.87 -14.19 -27.47
CA HIS A 19 18.36 -14.22 -26.10
C HIS A 19 19.83 -13.75 -26.00
N SER A 20 20.68 -14.16 -26.93
CA SER A 20 22.09 -13.74 -26.99
C SER A 20 22.23 -12.24 -27.22
N THR A 21 21.42 -11.67 -28.11
CA THR A 21 21.40 -10.23 -28.41
C THR A 21 20.95 -9.38 -27.20
N VAL A 22 19.93 -9.86 -26.46
CA VAL A 22 19.44 -9.19 -25.25
C VAL A 22 20.51 -9.20 -24.15
N MET A 23 21.20 -10.32 -23.96
CA MET A 23 22.26 -10.45 -22.95
C MET A 23 23.49 -9.59 -23.29
N GLU A 24 23.89 -9.53 -24.56
CA GLU A 24 24.96 -8.64 -25.05
C GLU A 24 24.62 -7.15 -24.79
N THR A 25 23.35 -6.78 -25.00
CA THR A 25 22.86 -5.40 -24.79
C THR A 25 22.83 -5.01 -23.31
N LEU A 26 22.51 -5.96 -22.42
CA LEU A 26 22.55 -5.74 -20.97
C LEU A 26 23.98 -5.63 -20.44
N ARG A 27 24.94 -6.35 -21.05
CA ARG A 27 26.36 -6.31 -20.68
C ARG A 27 27.05 -4.99 -21.04
N ARG A 28 26.56 -4.27 -22.04
CA ARG A 28 27.12 -2.99 -22.51
C ARG A 28 26.56 -1.75 -21.81
N ARG A 29 25.70 -1.90 -20.79
CA ARG A 29 25.27 -0.72 -20.00
C ARG A 29 26.45 -0.23 -19.15
N PRO A 30 26.97 0.99 -19.40
CA PRO A 30 28.03 1.53 -18.57
C PRO A 30 27.52 1.70 -17.14
N VAL A 31 28.26 1.14 -16.18
CA VAL A 31 28.06 1.40 -14.76
C VAL A 31 28.28 2.91 -14.56
N PRO A 32 27.33 3.65 -13.96
CA PRO A 32 27.53 5.07 -13.70
C PRO A 32 28.72 5.20 -12.74
N SER A 33 29.84 5.67 -13.26
CA SER A 33 31.04 5.94 -12.49
C SER A 33 30.74 7.12 -11.56
N SER A 34 30.63 6.81 -10.27
CA SER A 34 30.64 7.80 -9.20
C SER A 34 32.04 8.41 -9.09
N SER A 35 32.35 9.33 -9.99
CA SER A 35 33.56 10.14 -9.87
C SER A 35 33.29 11.26 -8.87
N ILE A 36 33.92 11.12 -7.71
CA ILE A 36 34.09 12.21 -6.74
C ILE A 36 35.07 13.18 -7.40
N GLN A 37 34.54 14.19 -8.10
CA GLN A 37 35.35 15.27 -8.66
C GLN A 37 35.69 16.27 -7.55
N SER A 38 36.98 16.32 -7.26
CA SER A 38 37.66 17.34 -6.48
C SER A 38 37.34 18.75 -7.00
N ARG A 39 37.06 19.61 -6.03
CA ARG A 39 36.63 21.00 -6.13
C ARG A 39 37.72 21.89 -6.73
N GLY A 40 37.76 21.98 -8.06
CA GLY A 40 38.50 23.02 -8.78
C GLY A 40 37.69 24.31 -8.85
N LYS A 41 38.16 25.37 -8.18
CA LYS A 41 37.67 26.73 -8.38
C LYS A 41 38.10 27.19 -9.77
N ASN A 42 37.16 27.31 -10.70
CA ASN A 42 37.31 28.17 -11.86
C ASN A 42 36.00 28.92 -12.11
N ASP A 43 36.11 30.24 -11.97
CA ASP A 43 35.14 31.23 -12.40
C ASP A 43 35.04 31.24 -13.92
N GLY A 44 33.82 31.46 -14.44
CA GLY A 44 33.60 31.78 -15.84
C GLY A 44 32.48 30.98 -16.49
N GLN A 45 31.33 31.64 -16.67
CA GLN A 45 30.19 31.22 -17.50
C GLN A 45 29.38 30.03 -17.00
N ARG A 46 28.44 30.32 -16.08
CA ARG A 46 27.22 29.52 -15.89
C ARG A 46 26.42 29.50 -17.20
N LYS A 47 26.68 28.52 -18.07
CA LYS A 47 25.62 27.99 -18.94
C LYS A 47 24.54 27.49 -18.00
N ILE A 48 23.44 28.24 -17.90
CA ILE A 48 22.20 27.76 -17.33
C ILE A 48 21.84 26.54 -18.20
N SER A 49 22.27 25.36 -17.77
CA SER A 49 21.72 24.12 -18.29
C SER A 49 20.25 24.23 -17.95
N GLN A 50 19.43 24.63 -18.93
CA GLN A 50 18.00 24.45 -18.86
C GLN A 50 17.84 22.97 -18.55
N ARG A 51 17.59 22.66 -17.26
CA ARG A 51 17.06 21.38 -16.87
C ARG A 51 15.78 21.30 -17.68
N LYS A 52 15.84 20.60 -18.82
CA LYS A 52 14.67 20.20 -19.57
C LYS A 52 13.83 19.45 -18.55
N THR A 53 12.91 20.16 -17.95
CA THR A 53 11.79 19.59 -17.23
C THR A 53 11.08 18.78 -18.29
N SER A 54 11.44 17.50 -18.41
CA SER A 54 10.72 16.57 -19.26
C SER A 54 9.27 16.71 -18.83
N ASN A 55 8.43 17.10 -19.78
CA ASN A 55 7.02 17.29 -19.48
C ASN A 55 6.49 15.95 -18.98
N LEU A 56 5.67 15.97 -17.92
CA LEU A 56 5.04 14.77 -17.36
C LEU A 56 4.36 13.90 -18.44
N VAL A 57 3.93 14.54 -19.53
CA VAL A 57 3.36 13.90 -20.71
C VAL A 57 4.39 12.99 -21.42
N GLU A 58 5.65 13.43 -21.57
CA GLU A 58 6.75 12.65 -22.19
C GLU A 58 7.08 11.35 -21.42
N HIS A 59 6.72 11.27 -20.13
CA HIS A 59 6.89 10.05 -19.36
C HIS A 59 5.78 9.03 -19.57
N HIS A 60 4.58 9.47 -19.95
CA HIS A 60 3.39 8.61 -20.02
C HIS A 60 2.92 8.29 -21.44
N TYR A 61 3.36 9.04 -22.44
CA TYR A 61 2.96 8.83 -23.82
C TYR A 61 4.16 8.58 -24.72
N ASN A 62 3.95 7.81 -25.79
CA ASN A 62 4.95 7.69 -26.83
C ASN A 62 4.92 8.96 -27.67
N PHE A 63 6.09 9.54 -27.89
CA PHE A 63 6.28 10.68 -28.76
C PHE A 63 7.06 10.24 -29.98
N ASP A 64 6.65 10.73 -31.15
CA ASP A 64 7.48 10.64 -32.36
C ASP A 64 8.73 11.53 -32.20
N SER A 65 9.72 11.34 -33.07
CA SER A 65 10.89 12.19 -33.27
C SER A 65 10.53 13.69 -33.42
N GLN A 66 9.34 14.01 -33.92
CA GLN A 66 8.80 15.37 -34.02
C GLN A 66 8.06 15.85 -32.75
N ARG A 67 8.06 15.07 -31.67
CA ARG A 67 7.27 15.32 -30.44
C ARG A 67 5.76 15.38 -30.66
N ASN A 68 5.26 14.73 -31.70
CA ASN A 68 3.83 14.46 -31.84
C ASN A 68 3.44 13.31 -30.92
N LEU A 69 2.28 13.43 -30.26
CA LEU A 69 1.73 12.40 -29.40
C LEU A 69 1.27 11.24 -30.28
N LEU A 70 1.92 10.08 -30.16
CA LEU A 70 1.55 8.92 -30.96
C LEU A 70 0.23 8.34 -30.44
N PRO A 71 -0.73 7.99 -31.33
CA PRO A 71 -1.94 7.28 -30.93
C PRO A 71 -1.54 5.90 -30.39
N GLY A 72 -1.90 5.65 -29.14
CA GLY A 72 -1.56 4.41 -28.44
C GLY A 72 -1.89 4.51 -26.96
N LEU A 73 -2.00 3.33 -26.32
CA LEU A 73 -2.14 3.27 -24.87
C LEU A 73 -0.94 4.00 -24.23
N PRO A 74 -1.14 4.73 -23.12
CA PRO A 74 -0.04 5.29 -22.34
C PRO A 74 1.02 4.22 -22.13
N LYS A 75 2.31 4.59 -22.12
CA LYS A 75 3.40 3.69 -21.72
C LYS A 75 2.98 3.08 -20.38
N GLN A 76 2.58 1.81 -20.41
CA GLN A 76 2.29 1.04 -19.23
C GLN A 76 3.57 1.11 -18.40
N ASP A 77 3.49 1.74 -17.22
CA ASP A 77 4.66 1.90 -16.36
C ASP A 77 5.32 0.52 -16.20
N GLN A 78 6.66 0.50 -16.27
CA GLN A 78 7.50 -0.70 -16.14
C GLN A 78 7.39 -1.39 -14.76
N ASP A 79 6.43 -0.99 -13.93
CA ASP A 79 6.21 -1.45 -12.57
C ASP A 79 5.34 -2.72 -12.55
N LEU A 80 5.58 -3.66 -13.50
CA LEU A 80 4.97 -5.00 -13.46
C LEU A 80 5.16 -5.66 -12.09
N ALA A 81 6.32 -5.45 -11.46
CA ALA A 81 6.61 -5.93 -10.11
C ALA A 81 5.62 -5.38 -9.06
N ARG A 82 5.28 -4.10 -9.13
CA ARG A 82 4.31 -3.46 -8.24
C ARG A 82 2.89 -3.91 -8.54
N ASP A 83 2.57 -4.11 -9.81
CA ASP A 83 1.27 -4.58 -10.25
C ASP A 83 0.98 -6.01 -9.77
N ILE A 84 1.97 -6.90 -9.89
CA ILE A 84 1.88 -8.28 -9.38
C ILE A 84 1.75 -8.26 -7.85
N HIS A 85 2.53 -7.42 -7.17
CA HIS A 85 2.47 -7.26 -5.72
C HIS A 85 1.11 -6.73 -5.24
N ASP A 86 0.57 -5.70 -5.88
CA ASP A 86 -0.77 -5.16 -5.60
C ASP A 86 -1.85 -6.22 -5.85
N PHE A 87 -1.73 -7.01 -6.92
CA PHE A 87 -2.68 -8.09 -7.23
C PHE A 87 -2.63 -9.23 -6.20
N PHE A 88 -1.42 -9.65 -5.80
CA PHE A 88 -1.21 -10.61 -4.72
C PHE A 88 -1.89 -10.13 -3.42
N ASN A 89 -1.62 -8.88 -3.02
CA ASN A 89 -2.21 -8.29 -1.82
C ASN A 89 -3.74 -8.19 -1.89
N LEU A 90 -4.29 -7.89 -3.08
CA LEU A 90 -5.74 -7.84 -3.29
C LEU A 90 -6.43 -9.18 -3.01
N ILE A 91 -5.77 -10.30 -3.33
CA ILE A 91 -6.29 -11.65 -3.11
C ILE A 91 -6.08 -12.09 -1.66
N ILE A 92 -4.85 -11.98 -1.15
CA ILE A 92 -4.45 -12.55 0.14
C ILE A 92 -5.05 -11.81 1.35
N LEU A 93 -5.40 -10.53 1.21
CA LEU A 93 -6.04 -9.78 2.29
C LEU A 93 -7.52 -10.17 2.48
N VAL A 94 -8.17 -10.78 1.48
CA VAL A 94 -9.58 -11.22 1.59
C VAL A 94 -9.78 -12.23 2.74
N PRO A 95 -9.03 -13.35 2.85
CA PRO A 95 -9.17 -14.27 3.96
C PRO A 95 -8.83 -13.63 5.31
N ILE A 96 -7.87 -12.71 5.38
CA ILE A 96 -7.54 -11.95 6.60
C ILE A 96 -8.74 -11.11 7.06
N ILE A 97 -9.35 -10.36 6.15
CA ILE A 97 -10.53 -9.55 6.44
C ILE A 97 -11.71 -10.44 6.86
N ALA A 98 -11.93 -11.55 6.16
CA ALA A 98 -13.01 -12.50 6.49
C ALA A 98 -12.81 -13.11 7.89
N LEU A 99 -11.60 -13.58 8.21
CA LEU A 99 -11.28 -14.10 9.54
C LEU A 99 -11.42 -13.04 10.63
N ASN A 100 -11.06 -11.78 10.37
CA ASN A 100 -11.32 -10.69 11.31
C ASN A 100 -12.83 -10.56 11.57
N VAL A 101 -13.63 -10.45 10.51
CA VAL A 101 -15.10 -10.33 10.56
C VAL A 101 -15.76 -11.49 11.31
N LEU A 102 -15.30 -12.72 11.11
CA LEU A 102 -15.84 -13.92 11.75
C LEU A 102 -15.54 -14.01 13.25
N ASN A 103 -14.52 -13.30 13.74
CA ASN A 103 -14.20 -13.24 15.17
C ASN A 103 -15.04 -12.22 15.96
N TRP A 104 -15.97 -11.51 15.31
CA TRP A 104 -16.87 -10.55 15.95
C TRP A 104 -18.29 -11.10 16.11
N ASN A 105 -18.87 -10.92 17.30
CA ASN A 105 -20.29 -11.07 17.55
C ASN A 105 -21.00 -9.76 17.16
N TRP A 106 -21.51 -9.72 15.93
CA TRP A 106 -22.16 -8.54 15.35
C TRP A 106 -23.42 -8.13 16.11
N ASP A 107 -24.18 -9.08 16.66
CA ASP A 107 -25.34 -8.78 17.48
C ASP A 107 -24.98 -7.95 18.71
N LYS A 108 -23.94 -8.36 19.45
CA LYS A 108 -23.46 -7.61 20.62
C LYS A 108 -22.89 -6.26 20.23
N LEU A 109 -22.14 -6.20 19.13
CA LEU A 109 -21.50 -4.99 18.64
C LEU A 109 -22.52 -3.89 18.33
N PHE A 110 -23.67 -4.23 17.75
CA PHE A 110 -24.70 -3.26 17.40
C PHE A 110 -25.76 -3.02 18.48
N LYS A 111 -26.02 -3.98 19.38
CA LYS A 111 -27.09 -3.87 20.39
C LYS A 111 -26.65 -3.30 21.74
N LYS A 112 -25.35 -3.35 22.08
CA LYS A 112 -24.85 -2.90 23.40
C LYS A 112 -23.67 -1.94 23.24
N PRO A 113 -23.90 -0.62 23.24
CA PRO A 113 -22.82 0.34 22.97
C PRO A 113 -21.84 0.54 24.12
N ILE A 114 -22.08 0.02 25.33
CA ILE A 114 -21.22 0.30 26.49
C ILE A 114 -20.95 -0.98 27.29
N SER A 115 -19.71 -1.45 27.25
CA SER A 115 -19.23 -2.54 28.10
C SER A 115 -18.98 -2.07 29.53
N LYS A 116 -18.86 -3.04 30.45
CA LYS A 116 -18.49 -2.79 31.86
C LYS A 116 -17.15 -2.03 32.02
N PHE A 117 -16.28 -2.12 31.02
CA PHE A 117 -14.96 -1.49 30.99
C PHE A 117 -14.94 -0.13 30.26
N GLY A 118 -16.09 0.35 29.77
CA GLY A 118 -16.18 1.56 28.95
C GLY A 118 -15.50 1.43 27.57
N ILE A 119 -15.16 0.20 27.16
CA ILE A 119 -14.57 -0.11 25.85
C ILE A 119 -15.63 -0.88 25.04
N PRO A 120 -16.26 -0.27 24.03
CA PRO A 120 -17.52 -0.74 23.45
C PRO A 120 -17.43 -2.11 22.75
N PHE A 121 -16.23 -2.55 22.37
CA PHE A 121 -16.04 -3.74 21.55
C PHE A 121 -15.47 -4.97 22.28
N VAL A 122 -15.05 -4.87 23.54
CA VAL A 122 -14.41 -6.01 24.26
C VAL A 122 -15.33 -7.23 24.32
N ASP A 123 -16.58 -7.02 24.73
CA ASP A 123 -17.56 -8.11 24.92
C ASP A 123 -18.09 -8.69 23.60
N SER A 124 -17.82 -8.00 22.50
CA SER A 124 -18.22 -8.37 21.14
C SER A 124 -17.19 -9.26 20.45
N TRP A 125 -15.97 -9.38 20.99
CA TRP A 125 -14.96 -10.27 20.45
C TRP A 125 -15.22 -11.72 20.89
N THR A 126 -15.39 -12.63 19.92
CA THR A 126 -15.58 -14.06 20.20
C THR A 126 -14.25 -14.80 20.26
N GLY A 127 -13.31 -14.44 19.37
CA GLY A 127 -12.02 -15.10 19.26
C GLY A 127 -12.07 -16.57 18.82
N LEU A 128 -13.21 -17.03 18.29
CA LEU A 128 -13.41 -18.43 17.88
C LEU A 128 -12.39 -18.91 16.83
N TYR A 129 -11.96 -18.01 15.95
CA TYR A 129 -10.99 -18.28 14.89
C TYR A 129 -9.69 -17.49 15.12
N PHE A 130 -9.34 -17.21 16.37
CA PHE A 130 -8.20 -16.33 16.68
C PHE A 130 -6.88 -16.92 16.20
N ASN A 131 -6.67 -18.23 16.36
CA ASN A 131 -5.39 -18.87 15.99
C ASN A 131 -5.20 -18.88 14.47
N GLU A 132 -6.23 -19.24 13.72
CA GLU A 132 -6.26 -19.23 12.26
C GLU A 132 -6.05 -17.81 11.74
N PHE A 133 -6.73 -16.83 12.36
CA PHE A 133 -6.58 -15.42 12.02
C PHE A 133 -5.17 -14.92 12.29
N PHE A 134 -4.61 -15.21 13.47
CA PHE A 134 -3.25 -14.84 13.83
C PHE A 134 -2.21 -15.45 12.88
N LEU A 135 -2.26 -16.76 12.66
CA LEU A 135 -1.33 -17.47 11.78
C LEU A 135 -1.40 -16.95 10.34
N THR A 136 -2.62 -16.70 9.83
CA THR A 136 -2.81 -16.16 8.47
C THR A 136 -2.21 -14.75 8.35
N CYS A 137 -2.45 -13.87 9.33
CA CYS A 137 -1.86 -12.53 9.37
C CYS A 137 -0.32 -12.58 9.45
N MET A 138 0.22 -13.45 10.31
CA MET A 138 1.66 -13.60 10.47
C MET A 138 2.33 -14.12 9.19
N ALA A 139 1.74 -15.15 8.56
CA ALA A 139 2.22 -15.68 7.29
C ALA A 139 2.20 -14.61 6.20
N TYR A 140 1.10 -13.84 6.09
CA TYR A 140 1.00 -12.73 5.16
C TYR A 140 2.10 -11.68 5.36
N PHE A 141 2.28 -11.16 6.59
CA PHE A 141 3.29 -10.13 6.84
C PHE A 141 4.72 -10.63 6.61
N VAL A 142 5.01 -11.90 6.90
CA VAL A 142 6.32 -12.49 6.61
C VAL A 142 6.54 -12.62 5.10
N ILE A 143 5.55 -13.12 4.35
CA ILE A 143 5.64 -13.26 2.89
C ILE A 143 5.78 -11.88 2.23
N ASP A 144 4.97 -10.91 2.65
CA ASP A 144 5.02 -9.54 2.12
C ASP A 144 6.36 -8.85 2.41
N LEU A 145 6.89 -9.02 3.63
CA LEU A 145 8.21 -8.54 4.01
C LEU A 145 9.31 -9.17 3.15
N LEU A 146 9.31 -10.50 2.98
CA LEU A 146 10.27 -11.20 2.13
C LEU A 146 10.17 -10.73 0.68
N TRP A 147 8.95 -10.53 0.17
CA TRP A 147 8.73 -10.03 -1.18
C TRP A 147 9.36 -8.66 -1.37
N VAL A 148 9.13 -7.70 -0.47
CA VAL A 148 9.68 -6.34 -0.55
C VAL A 148 11.21 -6.33 -0.39
N VAL A 149 11.79 -7.25 0.39
CA VAL A 149 13.24 -7.41 0.50
C VAL A 149 13.86 -7.94 -0.80
N ILE A 150 13.23 -8.94 -1.43
CA ILE A 150 13.72 -9.54 -2.68
C ILE A 150 13.50 -8.61 -3.88
N ILE A 151 12.35 -7.93 -3.94
CA ILE A 151 11.93 -7.08 -5.05
C ILE A 151 11.59 -5.67 -4.52
N PRO A 152 12.57 -4.86 -4.12
CA PRO A 152 12.34 -3.55 -3.50
C PRO A 152 11.66 -2.53 -4.42
N ARG A 153 11.62 -2.81 -5.74
CA ARG A 153 10.91 -2.00 -6.74
C ARG A 153 9.39 -2.23 -6.75
N SER A 154 8.88 -3.25 -6.05
CA SER A 154 7.43 -3.47 -5.96
C SER A 154 6.71 -2.35 -5.23
N VAL A 155 7.44 -1.52 -4.46
CA VAL A 155 6.88 -0.44 -3.65
C VAL A 155 7.71 0.84 -3.79
N LYS A 156 7.08 2.00 -3.59
CA LYS A 156 7.75 3.30 -3.74
C LYS A 156 8.87 3.56 -2.72
N SER A 157 8.67 3.06 -1.49
CA SER A 157 9.55 3.33 -0.35
C SER A 157 9.84 2.04 0.42
N PRO A 158 10.67 1.13 -0.11
CA PRO A 158 10.86 -0.22 0.45
C PRO A 158 11.34 -0.20 1.89
N MET A 159 12.26 0.71 2.24
CA MET A 159 12.81 0.79 3.61
C MET A 159 11.77 1.20 4.66
N VAL A 160 10.82 2.07 4.31
CA VAL A 160 9.73 2.46 5.21
C VAL A 160 8.81 1.28 5.45
N ILE A 161 8.51 0.53 4.37
CA ILE A 161 7.61 -0.62 4.40
C ILE A 161 8.23 -1.80 5.16
N ILE A 162 9.52 -2.09 4.94
CA ILE A 162 10.27 -3.10 5.71
C ILE A 162 10.22 -2.79 7.22
N LYS A 163 10.56 -1.55 7.61
CA LYS A 163 10.52 -1.13 9.02
C LYS A 163 9.11 -1.26 9.60
N HIS A 164 8.10 -0.86 8.82
CA HIS A 164 6.70 -1.00 9.22
C HIS A 164 6.32 -2.46 9.45
N HIS A 165 6.62 -3.37 8.52
CA HIS A 165 6.29 -4.79 8.68
C HIS A 165 7.01 -5.44 9.85
N VAL A 166 8.30 -5.15 10.05
CA VAL A 166 9.04 -5.64 11.22
C VAL A 166 8.38 -5.15 12.51
N ALA A 167 8.06 -3.86 12.59
CA ALA A 167 7.35 -3.30 13.75
C ALA A 167 5.96 -3.95 13.94
N THR A 168 5.21 -4.17 12.86
CA THR A 168 3.88 -4.79 12.90
C THR A 168 3.97 -6.23 13.37
N ILE A 169 4.90 -7.03 12.84
CA ILE A 169 5.14 -8.42 13.24
C ILE A 169 5.41 -8.52 14.75
N LEU A 170 6.28 -7.65 15.28
CA LEU A 170 6.59 -7.59 16.72
C LEU A 170 5.38 -7.13 17.53
N TYR A 171 4.66 -6.12 17.04
CA TYR A 171 3.51 -5.55 17.72
C TYR A 171 2.34 -6.55 17.84
N LEU A 172 2.10 -7.31 16.78
CA LEU A 172 1.04 -8.32 16.73
C LEU A 172 1.30 -9.53 17.66
N GLN A 173 2.52 -9.71 18.16
CA GLN A 173 2.81 -10.73 19.18
C GLN A 173 2.14 -10.45 20.52
N ILE A 174 1.91 -9.17 20.86
CA ILE A 174 1.36 -8.79 22.16
C ILE A 174 0.00 -9.47 22.44
N PRO A 175 -1.02 -9.35 21.56
CA PRO A 175 -2.30 -10.03 21.80
C PRO A 175 -2.25 -11.55 21.72
N TYR A 176 -1.19 -12.13 21.14
CA TYR A 176 -0.96 -13.58 21.19
C TYR A 176 -0.51 -14.01 22.59
N PHE A 177 0.48 -13.31 23.16
CA PHE A 177 1.04 -13.61 24.48
C PHE A 177 0.24 -13.07 25.66
N VAL A 178 -0.65 -12.10 25.42
CA VAL A 178 -1.52 -11.50 26.44
C VAL A 178 -2.99 -11.74 26.03
N PRO A 179 -3.56 -12.93 26.34
CA PRO A 179 -4.87 -13.34 25.81
C PRO A 179 -6.02 -12.39 26.12
N SER A 180 -5.94 -11.67 27.25
CA SER A 180 -6.92 -10.64 27.64
C SER A 180 -7.02 -9.47 26.65
N THR A 181 -6.04 -9.32 25.76
CA THR A 181 -5.96 -8.26 24.75
C THR A 181 -6.25 -8.73 23.33
N ARG A 182 -6.69 -9.98 23.13
CA ARG A 182 -6.95 -10.54 21.79
C ARG A 182 -7.95 -9.74 20.96
N PHE A 183 -8.92 -9.09 21.60
CA PHE A 183 -9.84 -8.19 20.90
C PHE A 183 -9.11 -7.03 20.21
N LEU A 184 -8.00 -6.55 20.79
CA LEU A 184 -7.18 -5.50 20.17
C LEU A 184 -6.57 -6.00 18.86
N PHE A 185 -6.22 -7.28 18.73
CA PHE A 185 -5.74 -7.83 17.47
C PHE A 185 -6.76 -7.61 16.34
N GLY A 186 -8.04 -7.94 16.57
CA GLY A 186 -9.10 -7.70 15.60
C GLY A 186 -9.28 -6.22 15.23
N VAL A 187 -9.25 -5.34 16.24
CA VAL A 187 -9.36 -3.89 16.03
C VAL A 187 -8.17 -3.34 15.25
N LEU A 188 -6.95 -3.76 15.58
CA LEU A 188 -5.73 -3.33 14.90
C LEU A 188 -5.73 -3.80 13.44
N MET A 189 -6.09 -5.07 13.20
CA MET A 189 -6.17 -5.65 11.87
C MET A 189 -7.36 -5.17 11.03
N SER A 190 -8.30 -4.40 11.60
CA SER A 190 -9.36 -3.73 10.81
C SER A 190 -8.77 -2.78 9.77
N VAL A 191 -7.54 -2.29 10.02
CA VAL A 191 -6.79 -1.42 9.12
C VAL A 191 -6.56 -2.02 7.74
N GLU A 192 -6.54 -3.35 7.63
CA GLU A 192 -6.35 -4.03 6.35
C GLU A 192 -7.57 -3.89 5.43
N ILE A 193 -8.76 -3.58 5.97
CA ILE A 193 -9.92 -3.19 5.15
C ILE A 193 -9.59 -1.90 4.39
N ASN A 194 -8.99 -0.92 5.07
CA ASN A 194 -8.58 0.32 4.43
C ASN A 194 -7.44 0.10 3.42
N THR A 195 -6.45 -0.74 3.78
CA THR A 195 -5.36 -1.13 2.87
C THR A 195 -5.92 -1.80 1.61
N TRP A 196 -6.85 -2.75 1.76
CA TRP A 196 -7.49 -3.44 0.66
C TRP A 196 -8.25 -2.47 -0.26
N CYS A 197 -9.06 -1.55 0.29
CA CYS A 197 -9.75 -0.54 -0.51
C CYS A 197 -8.76 0.38 -1.27
N LEU A 198 -7.62 0.73 -0.65
CA LEU A 198 -6.57 1.52 -1.30
C LEU A 198 -5.95 0.76 -2.48
N ILE A 199 -5.60 -0.52 -2.28
CA ILE A 199 -5.00 -1.38 -3.32
C ILE A 199 -6.00 -1.62 -4.45
N ALA A 200 -7.24 -1.99 -4.12
CA ALA A 200 -8.33 -2.14 -5.09
C ALA A 200 -8.47 -0.87 -5.94
N ARG A 201 -8.48 0.31 -5.30
CA ARG A 201 -8.51 1.59 -6.02
C ARG A 201 -7.33 1.77 -6.98
N ARG A 202 -6.11 1.33 -6.62
CA ARG A 202 -4.95 1.39 -7.54
C ARG A 202 -5.09 0.42 -8.70
N VAL A 203 -5.48 -0.82 -8.43
CA VAL A 203 -5.59 -1.89 -9.43
C VAL A 203 -6.69 -1.59 -10.44
N PHE A 204 -7.86 -1.14 -9.99
CA PHE A 204 -9.00 -0.87 -10.86
C PHE A 204 -8.95 0.51 -11.55
N ASN A 205 -8.13 1.46 -11.07
CA ASN A 205 -8.00 2.80 -11.65
C ASN A 205 -6.74 2.99 -12.51
N LYS A 206 -6.14 1.91 -13.03
CA LYS A 206 -4.90 1.99 -13.84
C LYS A 206 -5.04 2.79 -15.12
N GLN A 207 -6.21 2.77 -15.73
CA GLN A 207 -6.47 3.47 -17.00
C GLN A 207 -6.54 5.00 -16.85
N GLY A 208 -6.44 5.52 -15.62
CA GLY A 208 -6.44 6.96 -15.35
C GLY A 208 -7.76 7.66 -15.68
N PHE A 209 -8.83 6.89 -15.93
CA PHE A 209 -10.13 7.47 -16.24
C PHE A 209 -10.59 8.33 -15.06
N PRO A 210 -10.94 9.61 -15.30
CA PRO A 210 -11.52 10.43 -14.26
C PRO A 210 -12.80 9.72 -13.78
N PRO A 211 -13.01 9.55 -12.46
CA PRO A 211 -14.16 8.81 -11.96
C PRO A 211 -15.52 9.45 -12.31
N TRP A 212 -15.56 10.57 -13.04
CA TRP A 212 -16.77 11.38 -13.27
C TRP A 212 -17.21 11.49 -14.74
N THR A 213 -16.64 10.74 -15.68
CA THR A 213 -17.10 10.75 -17.09
C THR A 213 -18.22 9.72 -17.31
N ILE A 214 -19.43 10.17 -17.64
CA ILE A 214 -20.67 9.34 -17.69
C ILE A 214 -21.04 8.91 -19.14
N ASN A 215 -20.31 9.36 -20.16
CA ASN A 215 -20.84 9.37 -21.53
C ASN A 215 -20.83 8.03 -22.31
N LEU A 216 -20.55 6.87 -21.68
CA LEU A 216 -20.56 5.58 -22.38
C LEU A 216 -21.24 4.48 -21.54
N PRO A 217 -22.27 3.78 -22.06
CA PRO A 217 -23.13 2.88 -21.27
C PRO A 217 -22.40 1.66 -20.69
N PHE A 218 -21.44 1.07 -21.41
CA PHE A 218 -20.62 -0.04 -20.89
C PHE A 218 -19.57 0.45 -19.86
N LEU A 219 -18.97 1.63 -20.08
CA LEU A 219 -18.04 2.26 -19.15
C LEU A 219 -18.73 2.80 -17.89
N SER A 220 -20.04 3.03 -17.94
CA SER A 220 -20.83 3.48 -16.79
C SER A 220 -20.77 2.49 -15.63
N MET A 221 -20.87 1.17 -15.88
CA MET A 221 -20.75 0.17 -14.82
C MET A 221 -19.35 0.12 -14.19
N VAL A 222 -18.29 0.25 -14.99
CA VAL A 222 -16.91 0.31 -14.50
C VAL A 222 -16.70 1.57 -13.64
N SER A 223 -17.25 2.70 -14.07
CA SER A 223 -17.20 3.98 -13.35
C SER A 223 -17.88 3.89 -11.98
N ILE A 224 -19.06 3.25 -11.89
CA ILE A 224 -19.77 3.06 -10.62
C ILE A 224 -18.94 2.24 -9.62
N ARG A 225 -18.29 1.16 -10.07
CA ARG A 225 -17.44 0.31 -9.20
C ARG A 225 -16.26 1.10 -8.62
N ILE A 226 -15.56 1.87 -9.45
CA ILE A 226 -14.41 2.69 -9.02
C ILE A 226 -14.84 3.78 -8.03
N LYS A 227 -16.01 4.40 -8.25
CA LYS A 227 -16.60 5.35 -7.30
C LYS A 227 -16.89 4.70 -5.95
N LEU A 228 -17.55 3.53 -5.95
CA LEU A 228 -17.89 2.81 -4.73
C LEU A 228 -16.63 2.46 -3.92
N ILE A 229 -15.61 1.89 -4.57
CA ILE A 229 -14.32 1.55 -3.93
C ILE A 229 -13.65 2.81 -3.36
N SER A 230 -13.71 3.93 -4.07
CA SER A 230 -13.15 5.20 -3.60
C SER A 230 -13.88 5.73 -2.37
N ILE A 231 -15.22 5.64 -2.33
CA ILE A 231 -16.03 6.02 -1.18
C ILE A 231 -15.70 5.12 0.02
N CYS A 232 -15.67 3.80 -0.17
CA CYS A 232 -15.28 2.84 0.87
C CYS A 232 -13.87 3.13 1.40
N PHE A 233 -12.92 3.47 0.55
CA PHE A 233 -11.58 3.88 0.96
C PHE A 233 -11.61 5.10 1.90
N TYR A 234 -12.33 6.17 1.56
CA TYR A 234 -12.35 7.37 2.41
C TYR A 234 -13.10 7.14 3.72
N ILE A 235 -14.22 6.42 3.69
CA ILE A 235 -14.98 6.07 4.90
C ILE A 235 -14.08 5.27 5.84
N THR A 236 -13.48 4.18 5.36
CA THR A 236 -12.60 3.33 6.17
C THR A 236 -11.35 4.05 6.63
N TRP A 237 -10.77 4.93 5.80
CA TRP A 237 -9.60 5.74 6.17
C TRP A 237 -9.92 6.64 7.36
N ILE A 238 -11.00 7.42 7.28
CA ILE A 238 -11.40 8.33 8.36
C ILE A 238 -11.78 7.54 9.61
N SER A 239 -12.68 6.56 9.49
CA SER A 239 -13.18 5.78 10.63
C SER A 239 -12.06 5.00 11.33
N ILE A 240 -11.19 4.34 10.59
CA ILE A 240 -10.18 3.44 11.16
C ILE A 240 -8.91 4.20 11.52
N ARG A 241 -8.28 4.88 10.54
CA ARG A 241 -6.94 5.47 10.72
C ARG A 241 -7.00 6.76 11.55
N CYS A 242 -8.03 7.58 11.35
CA CYS A 242 -8.13 8.89 12.00
C CYS A 242 -8.88 8.87 13.33
N LEU A 243 -9.84 7.96 13.53
CA LEU A 243 -10.65 7.91 14.75
C LEU A 243 -10.34 6.68 15.62
N LEU A 244 -10.48 5.47 15.06
CA LEU A 244 -10.33 4.23 15.83
C LEU A 244 -8.90 4.03 16.35
N TYR A 245 -7.88 4.28 15.53
CA TYR A 245 -6.47 4.07 15.92
C TYR A 245 -6.03 4.96 17.11
N PRO A 246 -6.25 6.29 17.09
CA PRO A 246 -5.99 7.13 18.26
C PRO A 246 -6.81 6.71 19.50
N TYR A 247 -8.06 6.29 19.31
CA TYR A 247 -8.86 5.75 20.41
C TYR A 247 -8.24 4.48 21.02
N VAL A 248 -7.77 3.55 20.19
CA VAL A 248 -7.08 2.33 20.63
C VAL A 248 -5.80 2.65 21.41
N LEU A 249 -5.08 3.73 21.07
CA LEU A 249 -3.93 4.18 21.85
C LEU A 249 -4.32 4.49 23.30
N LEU A 250 -5.44 5.19 23.48
CA LEU A 250 -5.97 5.50 24.81
C LEU A 250 -6.39 4.23 25.56
N VAL A 251 -6.94 3.24 24.86
CA VAL A 251 -7.28 1.94 25.44
C VAL A 251 -6.03 1.20 25.92
N PHE A 252 -4.99 1.09 25.07
CA PHE A 252 -3.71 0.50 25.45
C PHE A 252 -3.09 1.19 26.66
N TYR A 253 -3.09 2.53 26.66
CA TYR A 253 -2.56 3.31 27.78
C TYR A 253 -3.30 3.03 29.08
N LYS A 254 -4.64 3.08 29.06
CA LYS A 254 -5.48 2.78 30.23
C LYS A 254 -5.23 1.36 30.76
N MET A 255 -5.11 0.37 29.87
CA MET A 255 -4.81 -1.02 30.26
C MET A 255 -3.41 -1.16 30.87
N ALA A 256 -2.42 -0.46 30.31
CA ALA A 256 -1.05 -0.49 30.83
C ALA A 256 -0.91 0.18 32.21
N THR A 257 -1.68 1.26 32.48
CA THR A 257 -1.58 2.04 33.71
C THR A 257 -2.59 1.67 34.80
N ALA A 258 -3.49 0.72 34.56
CA ALA A 258 -4.52 0.32 35.54
C ALA A 258 -3.88 -0.30 36.79
N LYS A 259 -3.64 0.54 37.81
CA LYS A 259 -3.19 0.14 39.16
C LYS A 259 -4.41 -0.37 39.94
N GLY A 260 -4.59 -1.68 40.06
CA GLY A 260 -5.60 -2.24 40.96
C GLY A 260 -6.36 -3.48 40.48
N GLY A 261 -6.06 -4.02 39.30
CA GLY A 261 -6.60 -5.29 38.86
C GLY A 261 -5.62 -6.43 39.10
N ASN A 262 -6.01 -7.47 39.85
CA ASN A 262 -5.29 -8.76 39.94
C ASN A 262 -5.20 -9.52 38.60
N TYR A 263 -5.48 -8.87 37.48
CA TYR A 263 -5.73 -9.51 36.18
C TYR A 263 -4.49 -9.58 35.27
N LEU A 264 -3.45 -8.76 35.52
CA LEU A 264 -2.24 -8.76 34.69
C LEU A 264 -0.99 -8.93 35.54
N ASN A 265 -0.14 -9.87 35.14
CA ASN A 265 1.20 -10.02 35.70
C ASN A 265 2.14 -8.90 35.21
N GLU A 266 3.32 -8.77 35.82
CA GLU A 266 4.29 -7.73 35.47
C GLU A 266 4.77 -7.81 34.01
N LYS A 267 4.93 -9.02 33.47
CA LYS A 267 5.34 -9.25 32.08
C LYS A 267 4.29 -8.76 31.09
N GLU A 268 3.01 -9.01 31.36
CA GLU A 268 1.89 -8.53 30.54
C GLU A 268 1.79 -7.00 30.55
N ARG A 269 2.00 -6.37 31.72
CA ARG A 269 2.06 -4.91 31.82
C ARG A 269 3.21 -4.32 31.00
N MET A 270 4.39 -4.94 31.07
CA MET A 270 5.54 -4.52 30.27
C MET A 270 5.26 -4.69 28.77
N ALA A 271 4.66 -5.81 28.35
CA ALA A 271 4.27 -6.04 26.96
C ALA A 271 3.26 -4.99 26.48
N LEU A 272 2.26 -4.63 27.30
CA LEU A 272 1.31 -3.56 27.01
C LEU A 272 1.98 -2.19 26.91
N ALA A 273 2.94 -1.87 27.79
CA ALA A 273 3.70 -0.62 27.73
C ALA A 273 4.50 -0.51 26.42
N ILE A 274 5.15 -1.60 26.00
CA ILE A 274 5.80 -1.69 24.68
C ILE A 274 4.77 -1.48 23.57
N GLY A 275 3.58 -2.09 23.71
CA GLY A 275 2.46 -1.91 22.80
C GLY A 275 2.02 -0.45 22.66
N VAL A 276 1.92 0.31 23.76
CA VAL A 276 1.62 1.75 23.74
C VAL A 276 2.65 2.51 22.91
N CYS A 277 3.94 2.24 23.11
CA CYS A 277 5.01 2.89 22.37
C CYS A 277 4.96 2.58 20.87
N LEU A 278 4.80 1.31 20.50
CA LEU A 278 4.68 0.89 19.09
C LEU A 278 3.42 1.47 18.43
N HIS A 279 2.30 1.45 19.14
CA HIS A 279 1.04 1.99 18.63
C HIS A 279 1.08 3.51 18.44
N ALA A 280 1.76 4.24 19.32
CA ALA A 280 1.98 5.67 19.15
C ALA A 280 2.77 5.97 17.86
N VAL A 281 3.77 5.16 17.52
CA VAL A 281 4.50 5.26 16.25
C VAL A 281 3.56 5.01 15.06
N PHE A 282 2.69 4.00 15.13
CA PHE A 282 1.71 3.76 14.05
C PHE A 282 0.69 4.90 13.92
N CYS A 283 0.22 5.48 15.02
CA CYS A 283 -0.62 6.68 15.00
C CYS A 283 0.09 7.86 14.34
N TYR A 284 1.37 8.08 14.65
CA TYR A 284 2.18 9.11 14.00
C TYR A 284 2.32 8.88 12.49
N LEU A 285 2.68 7.66 12.07
CA LEU A 285 2.77 7.31 10.64
C LEU A 285 1.43 7.51 9.91
N ASN A 286 0.32 7.12 10.54
CA ASN A 286 -1.02 7.35 10.00
C ASN A 286 -1.33 8.85 9.85
N ALA A 287 -0.91 9.69 10.79
CA ALA A 287 -1.08 11.14 10.71
C ALA A 287 -0.24 11.71 9.54
N CYS A 288 1.01 11.30 9.38
CA CYS A 288 1.85 11.70 8.25
C CYS A 288 1.22 11.34 6.90
N TRP A 289 0.78 10.08 6.73
CA TRP A 289 0.12 9.65 5.48
C TRP A 289 -1.20 10.37 5.22
N THR A 290 -1.95 10.69 6.27
CA THR A 290 -3.17 11.51 6.19
C THR A 290 -2.85 12.91 5.66
N ILE A 291 -1.82 13.55 6.19
CA ILE A 291 -1.35 14.86 5.75
C ILE A 291 -0.92 14.81 4.28
N ASP A 292 -0.13 13.79 3.89
CA ASP A 292 0.31 13.61 2.51
C ASP A 292 -0.88 13.44 1.54
N LEU A 293 -1.90 12.67 1.92
CA LEU A 293 -3.09 12.45 1.11
C LEU A 293 -3.88 13.75 0.92
N ILE A 294 -4.02 14.54 1.98
CA ILE A 294 -4.69 15.86 1.93
C ILE A 294 -3.91 16.81 1.01
N TYR A 295 -2.59 16.92 1.17
CA TYR A 295 -1.76 17.77 0.30
C TYR A 295 -1.85 17.37 -1.18
N GLN A 296 -1.85 16.08 -1.47
CA GLN A 296 -2.03 15.59 -2.85
C GLN A 296 -3.38 16.03 -3.43
N LYS A 297 -4.45 16.05 -2.62
CA LYS A 297 -5.77 16.50 -3.05
C LYS A 297 -5.86 18.00 -3.25
N ILE A 298 -5.30 18.79 -2.33
CA ILE A 298 -5.23 20.25 -2.47
C ILE A 298 -4.46 20.62 -3.75
N ARG A 299 -3.33 19.94 -4.01
CA ARG A 299 -2.55 20.16 -5.23
C ARG A 299 -3.35 19.83 -6.49
N GLN A 300 -4.06 18.70 -6.51
CA GLN A 300 -4.93 18.32 -7.64
C GLN A 300 -6.03 19.35 -7.89
N TRP A 301 -6.63 19.91 -6.84
CA TRP A 301 -7.65 20.94 -6.96
C TRP A 301 -7.08 22.24 -7.56
N LYS A 302 -5.98 22.75 -7.01
CA LYS A 302 -5.30 23.95 -7.55
C LYS A 302 -4.90 23.78 -9.02
N SER A 303 -4.49 22.58 -9.43
CA SER A 303 -4.19 22.30 -10.84
C SER A 303 -5.42 22.38 -11.75
N LYS A 304 -6.60 21.96 -11.27
CA LYS A 304 -7.86 22.08 -12.04
C LYS A 304 -8.32 23.52 -12.17
N GLU A 305 -8.22 24.30 -11.10
CA GLU A 305 -8.57 25.73 -11.13
C GLU A 305 -7.74 26.48 -12.16
N LYS A 306 -6.43 26.17 -12.26
CA LYS A 306 -5.56 26.75 -13.29
C LYS A 306 -6.03 26.43 -14.71
N ILE A 307 -6.41 25.19 -14.98
CA ILE A 307 -6.91 24.76 -16.30
C ILE A 307 -8.18 25.54 -16.65
N ILE A 308 -9.15 25.59 -15.72
CA ILE A 308 -10.41 26.33 -15.89
C ILE A 308 -10.13 27.83 -16.12
N SER A 309 -9.23 28.43 -15.35
CA SER A 309 -8.88 29.85 -15.49
C SER A 309 -8.14 30.19 -16.79
N SER A 310 -7.51 29.20 -17.42
CA SER A 310 -6.82 29.37 -18.71
C SER A 310 -7.74 29.25 -19.92
N GLY A 311 -9.04 28.94 -19.74
CA GLY A 311 -9.99 28.76 -20.84
C GLY A 311 -9.75 27.49 -21.68
N LEU A 312 -9.01 26.52 -21.13
CA LEU A 312 -8.84 25.16 -21.68
C LEU A 312 -9.88 24.22 -21.06
#